data_AF-A0A3B9R4C3-F1
#
_entry.id   AF-A0A3B9R4C3-F1
#
_cell.length_a   1.000
_cell.length_b   1.000
_cell.length_c   1.000
_cell.angle_alpha   90.00
_cell.angle_beta   90.00
_cell.angle_gamma   90.00
#
_symmetry.space_group_name_H-M   'P 1'
#
loop_
_entity.id
_entity.type
_entity.pdbx_description
1 polymer ?
#
loop_
_entity_poly.entity_id
_entity_poly.type
_entity_poly.pdbx_seq_one_letter_code
_entity_poly.pdbx_strand_id
1 'polypeptide(L)' 'MKGGKLIIFSAPSGSGKTTIVRHLLAQPELNLAFSVSATSRPRRGKEKNKEHYYFMSVSEFKNHIKNDDFLEWEEV' A
#
# COMPACT_ATOMS: atom_id res chain seq x y z
N MET A 1 14.35 -21.16 3.82
CA MET A 1 13.93 -20.37 2.65
C MET A 1 14.65 -19.04 2.69
N LYS A 2 15.28 -18.58 1.59
CA LYS A 2 15.73 -17.19 1.51
C LYS A 2 14.49 -16.32 1.26
N GLY A 3 14.18 -15.40 2.17
CA GLY A 3 13.08 -14.46 2.00
C GLY A 3 13.32 -13.52 0.81
N GLY A 4 12.24 -13.01 0.24
CA GLY A 4 12.30 -11.90 -0.71
C GLY A 4 12.78 -10.61 -0.04
N LYS A 5 13.13 -9.61 -0.85
CA LYS A 5 13.48 -8.27 -0.33
C LYS A 5 12.23 -7.38 -0.32
N LEU A 6 11.97 -6.73 0.80
CA LEU A 6 11.04 -5.61 0.89
C LEU A 6 11.78 -4.32 0.54
N ILE A 7 11.29 -3.57 -0.45
CA ILE A 7 11.87 -2.30 -0.87
C ILE A 7 10.96 -1.17 -0.40
N ILE A 8 11.45 -0.33 0.52
CA ILE A 8 10.70 0.77 1.10
C ILE A 8 11.17 2.07 0.46
N PHE A 9 10.23 2.78 -0.18
CA PHE A 9 10.45 4.15 -0.64
C PHE A 9 9.88 5.11 0.38
N SER A 10 10.67 6.03 0.92
CA SER A 10 10.18 7.12 1.78
C SER A 10 10.66 8.45 1.23
N ALA A 11 9.74 9.40 1.04
CA ALA A 11 10.04 10.72 0.51
C ALA A 11 8.87 11.68 0.80
N PRO A 12 9.11 13.00 0.88
CA PRO A 12 8.06 14.01 1.02
C PRO A 12 7.04 13.97 -0.12
N SER A 13 5.84 14.51 0.13
CA SER A 13 4.85 14.73 -0.93
C SER A 13 5.43 15.60 -2.05
N GLY A 14 5.12 15.27 -3.31
CA GLY A 14 5.61 16.00 -4.49
C GLY A 14 7.03 15.62 -4.98
N SER A 15 7.76 14.75 -4.28
CA SER A 15 9.13 14.35 -4.62
C SER A 15 9.29 13.38 -5.82
N GLY A 16 8.19 12.88 -6.38
CA GLY A 16 8.23 11.93 -7.50
C GLY A 16 8.31 10.44 -7.11
N LYS A 17 8.12 10.07 -5.83
CA LYS A 17 8.07 8.67 -5.36
C LYS A 17 7.17 7.77 -6.23
N THR A 18 5.95 8.23 -6.54
CA THR A 18 5.00 7.47 -7.36
C THR A 18 5.53 7.22 -8.78
N THR A 19 6.27 8.18 -9.36
CA THR A 19 6.87 8.06 -10.69
C THR A 19 7.92 6.94 -10.72
N ILE A 20 8.81 6.91 -9.73
CA ILE A 20 9.86 5.88 -9.61
C ILE A 20 9.23 4.50 -9.39
N VAL A 21 8.25 4.40 -8.48
CA VAL A 21 7.55 3.14 -8.21
C VAL A 21 6.89 2.58 -9.46
N ARG A 22 6.17 3.42 -10.23
CA ARG A 22 5.54 3.00 -11.49
C ARG A 22 6.56 2.57 -12.54
N HIS A 23 7.68 3.29 -12.65
CA HIS A 23 8.74 2.92 -13.58
C HIS A 23 9.32 1.54 -13.25
N LEU A 24 9.60 1.25 -11.97
CA LEU A 24 10.14 -0.04 -11.54
C LEU A 24 9.14 -1.18 -11.72
N LEU A 25 7.85 -0.96 -11.41
CA LEU A 25 6.81 -1.96 -11.62
C LEU A 25 6.57 -2.30 -13.11
N ALA A 26 6.96 -1.41 -14.03
CA ALA A 26 6.86 -1.64 -15.47
C ALA A 26 7.99 -2.52 -16.03
N GLN A 27 9.00 -2.88 -15.22
CA GLN A 27 10.14 -3.72 -15.60
C GLN A 27 9.89 -5.18 -15.18
N PRO A 28 9.45 -6.08 -16.09
CA PRO A 28 9.01 -7.43 -15.73
C PRO A 28 10.13 -8.29 -15.14
N GLU A 29 11.38 -8.04 -15.54
CA GLU A 29 12.57 -8.75 -15.07
C GLU A 29 12.87 -8.52 -13.58
N LEU A 30 12.33 -7.43 -13.00
CA LEU A 30 12.49 -7.15 -11.57
C LEU A 30 11.55 -7.97 -10.69
N ASN A 31 10.50 -8.59 -11.27
CA ASN A 31 9.51 -9.41 -10.56
C ASN A 31 8.97 -8.72 -9.29
N LEU A 32 8.55 -7.45 -9.44
CA LEU A 32 8.06 -6.63 -8.34
C LEU A 32 6.53 -6.68 -8.25
N ALA A 33 6.03 -6.57 -7.02
CA ALA A 33 4.62 -6.35 -6.74
C ALA A 33 4.47 -5.09 -5.89
N PHE A 34 3.39 -4.35 -6.11
CA PHE A 34 3.06 -3.20 -5.28
C PHE A 34 2.28 -3.63 -4.04
N SER A 35 2.68 -3.17 -2.86
CA SER A 35 1.93 -3.38 -1.62
C SER A 35 0.78 -2.38 -1.57
N VAL A 36 -0.45 -2.87 -1.78
CA VAL A 36 -1.67 -2.05 -1.72
C VAL A 36 -2.05 -1.81 -0.25
N SER A 37 -2.11 -0.55 0.18
CA SER A 37 -2.46 -0.18 1.56
C SER A 37 -3.95 -0.39 1.87
N ALA A 38 -4.28 -0.51 3.16
CA ALA A 38 -5.67 -0.45 3.63
C ALA A 38 -6.09 0.98 3.97
N THR A 39 -7.39 1.26 3.91
CA THR A 39 -7.94 2.54 4.38
C THR A 39 -9.37 2.40 4.87
N SER A 40 -9.72 3.17 5.91
CA SER A 40 -11.08 3.29 6.44
C SER A 40 -11.91 4.37 5.75
N ARG A 41 -11.30 5.19 4.88
CA ARG A 41 -12.03 6.23 4.16
C ARG A 41 -12.93 5.61 3.09
N PRO A 42 -14.05 6.27 2.75
CA PRO A 42 -14.84 5.89 1.58
C PRO A 42 -14.05 5.98 0.27
N ARG A 43 -14.33 5.05 -0.64
CA ARG A 43 -13.85 5.03 -2.02
C ARG A 43 -14.30 6.30 -2.76
N ARG A 44 -13.39 6.94 -3.49
CA ARG A 44 -13.66 8.16 -4.26
C ARG A 44 -13.66 7.86 -5.76
N GLY A 45 -14.64 8.41 -6.49
CA GLY A 45 -14.69 8.36 -7.95
C GLY A 45 -14.53 6.94 -8.52
N LYS A 46 -13.44 6.73 -9.28
CA LYS A 46 -13.15 5.48 -9.99
C LYS A 46 -12.19 4.53 -9.28
N GLU A 47 -11.81 4.82 -8.04
CA GLU A 47 -10.94 3.94 -7.26
C GLU A 47 -11.53 2.52 -7.17
N LYS A 48 -10.70 1.49 -7.06
CA LYS A 48 -11.12 0.10 -7.01
C LYS A 48 -10.52 -0.60 -5.80
N ASN A 49 -11.35 -1.42 -5.14
CA ASN A 49 -10.89 -2.25 -4.03
C ASN A 49 -9.82 -3.25 -4.51
N LYS A 50 -8.80 -3.47 -3.68
CA LYS A 50 -7.62 -4.33 -3.97
C LYS A 50 -6.69 -3.84 -5.08
N GLU A 51 -6.97 -2.68 -5.67
CA GLU A 51 -6.12 -2.05 -6.68
C GLU A 51 -5.54 -0.73 -6.15
N HIS A 52 -6.41 0.12 -5.61
CA HIS A 52 -6.01 1.42 -5.07
C HIS A 52 -5.79 1.33 -3.56
N TYR A 53 -6.75 0.72 -2.87
CA TYR A 53 -6.70 0.41 -1.45
C TYR A 53 -7.51 -0.86 -1.17
N TYR A 54 -7.23 -1.50 -0.04
CA TYR A 54 -8.23 -2.32 0.64
C TYR A 54 -9.17 -1.37 1.40
N PHE A 55 -10.36 -1.15 0.87
CA PHE A 55 -11.38 -0.35 1.53
C PHE A 55 -12.09 -1.20 2.57
N MET A 56 -12.08 -0.76 3.81
CA MET A 56 -12.71 -1.44 4.94
C MET A 56 -13.38 -0.43 5.87
N SER A 57 -14.25 -0.90 6.75
CA SER A 57 -14.82 -0.06 7.81
C SER A 57 -13.78 0.30 8.87
N VAL A 58 -14.06 1.35 9.65
CA VAL A 58 -13.23 1.72 10.81
C VAL A 58 -13.13 0.57 11.82
N SER A 59 -14.22 -0.18 12.03
CA SER A 59 -14.22 -1.33 12.94
C SER A 59 -13.33 -2.46 12.45
N GLU A 60 -13.37 -2.78 11.15
CA GLU A 60 -12.49 -3.79 10.54
C GLU A 60 -11.02 -3.36 10.63
N PHE A 61 -10.71 -2.10 10.31
CA PHE A 61 -9.35 -1.56 10.41
C PHE A 61 -8.81 -1.67 11.84
N LYS A 62 -9.62 -1.30 12.85
CA LYS A 62 -9.24 -1.43 14.27
C LYS A 62 -9.05 -2.88 14.70
N ASN A 63 -9.81 -3.82 14.14
CA ASN A 63 -9.60 -5.25 14.40
C ASN A 63 -8.27 -5.73 13.82
N HIS A 64 -7.91 -5.29 12.62
CA HIS A 64 -6.60 -5.60 12.02
C HIS A 64 -5.42 -5.03 12.84
N ILE A 65 -5.55 -3.80 13.38
CA ILE A 65 -4.54 -3.26 14.31
C ILE A 65 -4.38 -4.17 15.53
N LYS A 66 -5.49 -4.58 16.16
CA LYS A 66 -5.47 -5.44 17.36
C LYS A 66 -4.84 -6.81 17.10
N ASN A 67 -4.95 -7.30 15.88
CA ASN A 67 -4.42 -8.61 15.47
C ASN A 67 -2.97 -8.53 14.98
N ASP A 68 -2.34 -7.35 15.00
CA ASP A 68 -0.98 -7.13 14.48
C ASP A 68 -0.84 -7.47 12.98
N ASP A 69 -1.92 -7.24 12.21
CA ASP A 69 -1.97 -7.56 10.77
C ASP A 69 -1.25 -6.52 9.88
N PHE A 70 -0.92 -5.34 10.43
CA PHE A 70 -0.29 -4.24 9.69
C PHE A 70 1.16 -4.03 10.11
N LEU A 71 2.06 -3.89 9.12
CA LEU A 71 3.44 -3.48 9.38
C LEU A 71 3.54 -2.02 9.88
N GLU A 72 2.65 -1.14 9.38
CA GLU A 72 2.57 0.27 9.76
C GLU A 72 1.14 0.80 9.53
N TRP A 73 0.74 1.82 10.29
CA TRP A 73 -0.52 2.55 10.12
C TRP A 73 -0.42 3.97 10.69
N GLU A 74 -1.28 4.86 10.19
CA GLU A 74 -1.41 6.25 10.64
C GLU A 74 -2.89 6.65 10.70
N GLU A 75 -3.27 7.43 11.71
CA GLU A 75 -4.57 8.09 11.80
C GLU A 75 -4.40 9.55 11.36
N VAL A 76 -5.17 9.96 10.34
CA VAL A 76 -5.06 11.27 9.66
C VAL A 76 -6.36 12.04 9.74
#